data_AF-A0A929K3X7-F1
#
_entry.id   AF-A0A929K3X7-F1
#
_cell.length_a   1.000
_cell.length_b   1.000
_cell.length_c   1.000
_cell.angle_alpha   90.00
_cell.angle_beta   90.00
_cell.angle_gamma   90.00
#
_symmetry.space_group_name_H-M   'P 1'
#
loop_
_entity.id
_entity.type
_entity.pdbx_description
1 polymer ?
#
loop_
_entity_poly.entity_id
_entity_poly.type
_entity_poly.pdbx_seq_one_letter_code
_entity_poly.pdbx_strand_id
1 'polypeptide(L)' 'RYFRPTEVEELVSDPAKARKKLNWNPKMNFGDLVRIMVDADMRAAGLEPIGEGDERLKRKFLNRWWGVD' A
#
# COMPACT_ATOMS: atom_id res chain seq x y z
N ARG A 1 28.60 -1.87 -2.96
CA ARG A 1 27.97 -1.73 -1.62
C ARG A 1 27.17 -0.44 -1.65
N TYR A 2 25.83 -0.52 -1.74
CA TYR A 2 24.96 0.65 -1.93
C TYR A 2 24.47 1.14 -0.56
N PHE A 3 25.18 2.07 0.05
CA PHE A 3 24.71 2.82 1.22
C PHE A 3 24.73 4.30 0.84
N ARG A 4 23.70 5.05 1.22
CA ARG A 4 23.76 6.49 1.03
C ARG A 4 24.75 7.07 2.04
N PRO A 5 25.64 8.01 1.66
CA PRO A 5 26.57 8.66 2.59
C PRO A 5 25.89 9.30 3.80
N THR A 6 24.61 9.64 3.66
CA THR A 6 23.74 10.15 4.71
C THR A 6 22.45 9.32 4.72
N GLU A 7 22.36 8.35 5.64
CA GLU A 7 21.11 7.61 5.86
C GLU A 7 20.20 8.37 6.82
N VAL A 8 18.89 8.13 6.68
CA VAL A 8 17.91 8.61 7.64
C VAL A 8 17.63 7.47 8.63
N GLU A 9 17.82 7.73 9.92
CA GLU A 9 17.62 6.71 10.95
C GLU A 9 16.15 6.31 11.10
N GLU A 10 15.24 7.29 11.13
CA GLU A 10 13.81 7.05 11.30
C GLU A 10 12.95 8.11 10.59
N LEU A 11 11.83 7.68 10.02
CA LEU A 11 10.80 8.54 9.47
C LEU A 11 9.43 8.11 9.99
N VAL A 12 8.90 8.86 10.96
CA VAL A 12 7.56 8.65 11.52
C VAL A 12 6.78 9.96 11.48
N SER A 13 5.57 9.92 10.92
CA SER A 13 4.71 11.10 10.75
C SER A 13 3.52 11.10 11.72
N ASP A 14 3.06 12.27 12.17
CA ASP A 14 1.73 12.46 12.78
C ASP A 14 0.73 13.12 11.78
N PRO A 15 -0.27 12.37 11.28
CA PRO A 15 -1.28 12.92 10.38
C PRO A 15 -2.43 13.70 11.06
N ALA A 16 -2.32 14.08 12.35
CA ALA A 16 -3.42 14.71 13.11
C ALA A 16 -4.03 15.93 12.44
N LYS A 17 -3.22 16.77 11.79
CA LYS A 17 -3.70 17.96 11.06
C LYS A 17 -4.60 17.59 9.87
N ALA A 18 -4.22 16.56 9.11
CA ALA A 18 -5.01 16.08 7.97
C ALA A 18 -6.34 15.46 8.44
N ARG A 19 -6.31 14.69 9.53
CA ARG A 19 -7.53 14.17 10.18
C ARG A 19 -8.49 15.29 10.57
N LYS A 20 -7.99 16.32 11.26
CA LYS A 20 -8.82 17.44 11.76
C LYS A 20 -9.37 18.32 10.65
N LYS A 21 -8.56 18.66 9.65
CA LYS A 21 -8.93 19.66 8.62
C LYS A 21 -9.60 19.07 7.40
N LEU A 22 -9.27 17.82 7.05
CA LEU A 22 -9.69 17.20 5.80
C LEU A 22 -10.58 15.98 6.03
N ASN A 23 -10.82 15.59 7.30
CA ASN A 23 -11.45 14.31 7.66
C ASN A 23 -10.76 13.12 6.97
N TRP A 24 -9.45 13.26 6.70
CA TRP A 24 -8.68 12.27 5.95
C TRP A 24 -8.05 11.26 6.91
N ASN A 25 -8.19 9.97 6.60
CA ASN A 25 -7.54 8.88 7.31
C ASN A 25 -6.96 7.87 6.30
N PRO A 26 -5.80 7.25 6.60
CA PRO A 26 -5.25 6.20 5.75
C PRO A 26 -6.21 4.99 5.73
N LYS A 27 -6.54 4.50 4.54
CA LYS A 27 -7.41 3.33 4.36
C LYS A 27 -6.65 2.00 4.48
N MET A 28 -5.34 2.04 4.31
CA MET A 28 -4.46 0.88 4.22
C MET A 28 -3.41 0.93 5.32
N ASN A 29 -3.10 -0.22 5.91
CA ASN A 29 -1.92 -0.37 6.74
C ASN A 29 -0.76 -0.97 5.93
N PHE A 30 0.41 -1.07 6.55
CA PHE A 30 1.61 -1.61 5.89
C PHE A 30 1.43 -3.05 5.38
N GLY A 31 0.83 -3.93 6.18
CA GLY A 31 0.60 -5.33 5.79
C GLY A 31 -0.36 -5.46 4.61
N ASP A 32 -1.41 -4.63 4.57
CA ASP A 32 -2.32 -4.58 3.42
C ASP A 32 -1.57 -4.19 2.14
N LEU A 33 -0.69 -3.19 2.23
CA LEU A 33 0.11 -2.72 1.09
C LEU A 33 1.09 -3.81 0.59
N VAL A 34 1.79 -4.49 1.50
CA VAL A 34 2.70 -5.59 1.14
C VAL A 34 1.98 -6.67 0.34
N ARG A 35 0.79 -7.09 0.78
CA ARG A 35 0.01 -8.12 0.06
C ARG A 35 -0.37 -7.68 -1.36
N ILE A 36 -0.75 -6.42 -1.53
CA ILE A 36 -1.09 -5.86 -2.85
C ILE A 36 0.10 -5.87 -3.79
N MET A 37 1.26 -5.42 -3.29
CA MET A 37 2.48 -5.35 -4.09
C MET A 37 2.94 -6.75 -4.53
N VAL A 38 2.92 -7.72 -3.60
CA VAL A 38 3.34 -9.10 -3.91
C VAL A 38 2.39 -9.74 -4.92
N ASP A 39 1.07 -9.60 -4.77
CA ASP A 39 0.13 -10.13 -5.75
C ASP A 39 0.35 -9.53 -7.15
N ALA A 40 0.64 -8.22 -7.23
CA ALA A 40 0.97 -7.55 -8.48
C ALA A 40 2.28 -8.07 -9.11
N ASP A 41 3.34 -8.21 -8.31
CA ASP A 41 4.64 -8.73 -8.79
C ASP A 41 4.52 -10.19 -9.26
N MET A 42 3.70 -11.01 -8.59
CA MET A 42 3.42 -12.38 -9.03
C MET A 42 2.79 -12.41 -10.42
N ARG A 43 1.77 -11.57 -10.68
CA ARG A 43 1.19 -11.45 -12.02
C ARG A 43 2.21 -10.97 -13.05
N ALA A 44 3.01 -9.96 -12.71
CA ALA A 44 4.06 -9.45 -13.59
C ALA A 44 5.12 -10.52 -13.93
N ALA A 45 5.35 -11.47 -13.03
CA ALA A 45 6.23 -12.62 -13.23
C ALA A 45 5.56 -13.81 -13.94
N GLY A 46 4.27 -13.70 -14.31
CA GLY A 46 3.50 -14.79 -14.93
C GLY A 46 3.06 -15.88 -13.97
N LEU A 47 3.01 -15.59 -12.67
CA LEU A 47 2.56 -16.50 -11.62
C LEU A 47 1.12 -16.15 -11.18
N GLU A 48 0.40 -17.16 -10.71
CA GLU A 48 -0.91 -16.97 -10.07
C GLU A 48 -0.73 -16.44 -8.63
N PRO A 49 -1.26 -15.25 -8.30
CA PRO A 49 -1.13 -14.68 -6.97
C PRO A 49 -2.01 -15.40 -5.94
N ILE A 50 -1.69 -15.23 -4.65
CA ILE A 50 -2.55 -15.72 -3.55
C ILE A 50 -3.88 -14.93 -3.55
N GLY A 51 -3.84 -13.64 -3.92
CA GLY A 51 -5.03 -12.80 -4.10
C GLY A 51 -5.50 -12.09 -2.83
N GLU A 52 -4.78 -12.23 -1.71
CA GLU A 52 -5.10 -11.52 -0.45
C GLU A 52 -5.11 -9.99 -0.62
N GLY A 53 -4.19 -9.46 -1.42
CA GLY A 53 -4.09 -8.04 -1.75
C GLY A 53 -5.30 -7.56 -2.54
N ASP A 54 -5.73 -8.33 -3.53
CA ASP A 54 -6.92 -8.03 -4.33
C ASP A 54 -8.20 -8.02 -3.51
N GLU A 55 -8.36 -8.99 -2.61
CA GLU A 55 -9.51 -9.05 -1.71
C GLU A 55 -9.56 -7.83 -0.78
N ARG A 56 -8.40 -7.42 -0.25
CA ARG A 56 -8.28 -6.21 0.58
C ARG A 56 -8.64 -4.96 -0.20
N LEU A 57 -8.19 -4.85 -1.46
CA LEU A 57 -8.55 -3.75 -2.35
C LEU A 57 -10.05 -3.72 -2.60
N LYS A 58 -10.66 -4.84 -2.99
CA LYS A 58 -12.11 -4.94 -3.23
C LYS A 58 -12.90 -4.53 -1.99
N ARG A 59 -12.50 -5.00 -0.80
CA ARG A 59 -13.17 -4.69 0.47
C ARG A 59 -13.08 -3.21 0.86
N LYS A 60 -11.92 -2.57 0.70
CA LYS A 60 -11.68 -1.18 1.16
C LYS A 60 -11.98 -0.12 0.10
N PHE A 61 -11.99 -0.50 -1.17
CA PHE A 61 -12.22 0.38 -2.31
C PHE A 61 -13.32 -0.20 -3.23
N LEU A 62 -14.54 -0.28 -2.68
CA LEU A 62 -15.72 -0.82 -3.37
C LEU A 62 -16.01 -0.11 -4.70
N ASN A 63 -15.78 1.20 -4.76
CA ASN A 63 -16.04 2.06 -5.93
C ASN A 63 -14.73 2.50 -6.59
N ARG A 64 -13.77 1.60 -6.79
CA ARG A 64 -12.55 1.92 -7.54
C ARG A 64 -12.87 2.07 -9.03
N TRP A 65 -12.31 3.10 -9.66
CA TRP A 65 -12.44 3.33 -11.09
C TRP A 65 -11.35 2.62 -11.91
N TRP A 66 -10.30 2.13 -11.25
CA TRP A 66 -9.18 1.41 -11.87
C TRP A 66 -9.35 -0.10 -11.76
N GLY A 67 -8.84 -0.82 -12.77
CA GLY A 67 -8.80 -2.28 -12.82
C GLY A 67 -7.75 -2.88 -11.89
N VAL A 68 -7.73 -4.22 -11.81
CA VAL A 68 -6.53 -4.94 -11.37
C VAL A 68 -5.71 -5.16 -12.65
N ASP A 69 -4.42 -4.84 -12.57
CA ASP A 69 -3.46 -5.00 -13.66
C ASP A 69 -3.37 -6.46 -14.12
#